data_AF-A0A5N7AY18-F1
#
_entry.id   AF-A0A5N7AY18-F1
#
_cell.length_a   1.000
_cell.length_b   1.000
_cell.length_c   1.000
_cell.angle_alpha   90.00
_cell.angle_beta   90.00
_cell.angle_gamma   90.00
#
_symmetry.space_group_name_H-M   'P 1'
#
loop_
_entity.id
_entity.type
_entity.pdbx_description
1 polymer ?
#
loop_
_entity_poly.entity_id
_entity_poly.type
_entity_poly.pdbx_seq_one_letter_code
_entity_poly.pdbx_strand_id
1 'polypeptide(L)'
;MSSSISLTKAGILATLVSAAASASCSVETGYEVTFYGYADNDPPGADIAYDCGRGYTAGGTGTYDDPLTFATAPGEFSKCEVIYVPYLEKYLRFEDTCEECTSDYDDGKLHIDIWTGPTTSNGGSKLLSCEDSLTPDASQIVVTSPPDSLTVNTGALFSSGTCHTSNIYKSPSTSESTYCSGSSSGSSGGSSTTCAWPGHCEGATCSDDNDCSDPWACYNGICGTGVVTSCAWEGHCAGTSCSNNNDCSDPWSCVNGVCA
;
A
#
# COMPACT_ATOMS: atom_id res chain seq x y z
N MET A 1 74.83 -8.75 -9.41
CA MET A 1 73.54 -9.30 -9.87
C MET A 1 73.06 -10.27 -8.81
N SER A 2 72.16 -9.84 -7.92
CA SER A 2 71.39 -10.74 -7.04
C SER A 2 70.09 -10.05 -6.65
N SER A 3 69.00 -10.77 -6.89
CA SER A 3 67.62 -10.33 -6.97
C SER A 3 67.03 -9.75 -5.69
N SER A 4 66.26 -8.67 -5.85
CA SER A 4 65.25 -8.23 -4.89
C SER A 4 64.04 -9.15 -4.98
N ILE A 5 63.68 -9.81 -3.87
CA ILE A 5 62.45 -10.59 -3.74
C ILE A 5 61.30 -9.60 -3.53
N SER A 6 60.41 -9.55 -4.53
CA SER A 6 59.16 -8.77 -4.48
C SER A 6 58.14 -9.53 -3.62
N LEU A 7 57.72 -8.93 -2.49
CA LEU A 7 56.58 -9.41 -1.73
C LEU A 7 55.29 -8.94 -2.41
N THR A 8 54.61 -9.84 -3.12
CA THR A 8 53.23 -9.64 -3.56
C THR A 8 52.28 -9.72 -2.35
N LYS A 9 51.83 -8.55 -1.87
CA LYS A 9 50.65 -8.44 -1.00
C LYS A 9 49.42 -8.83 -1.83
N ALA A 10 48.92 -10.05 -1.62
CA ALA A 10 47.59 -10.42 -2.06
C ALA A 10 46.58 -9.67 -1.19
N GLY A 11 46.01 -8.59 -1.72
CA GLY A 11 44.88 -7.89 -1.10
C GLY A 11 43.62 -8.72 -1.28
N ILE A 12 43.11 -9.26 -0.18
CA ILE A 12 41.77 -9.85 -0.13
C ILE A 12 40.78 -8.70 -0.21
N LEU A 13 40.18 -8.47 -1.38
CA LEU A 13 38.97 -7.65 -1.50
C LEU A 13 37.82 -8.44 -0.89
N ALA A 14 37.47 -8.12 0.36
CA ALA A 14 36.19 -8.54 0.93
C ALA A 14 35.10 -7.62 0.33
N THR A 15 34.42 -8.10 -0.70
CA THR A 15 33.18 -7.48 -1.19
C THR A 15 32.11 -7.65 -0.12
N LEU A 16 31.89 -6.61 0.69
CA LEU A 16 30.72 -6.52 1.56
C LEU A 16 29.50 -6.32 0.65
N VAL A 17 28.78 -7.41 0.40
CA VAL A 17 27.43 -7.33 -0.16
C VAL A 17 26.53 -6.88 0.99
N SER A 18 26.26 -5.58 1.08
CA SER A 18 25.22 -5.06 1.96
C SER A 18 23.88 -5.52 1.42
N ALA A 19 23.29 -6.54 2.05
CA ALA A 19 21.88 -6.84 1.83
C ALA A 19 21.07 -5.66 2.37
N ALA A 20 20.49 -4.85 1.49
CA ALA A 20 19.47 -3.89 1.89
C ALA A 20 18.29 -4.72 2.43
N ALA A 21 18.06 -4.68 3.74
CA ALA A 21 16.84 -5.23 4.31
C ALA A 21 15.68 -4.42 3.73
N SER A 22 14.79 -5.07 2.99
CA SER A 22 13.52 -4.45 2.61
C SER A 22 12.77 -4.11 3.90
N ALA A 23 12.50 -2.83 4.13
CA ALA A 23 11.65 -2.42 5.24
C ALA A 23 10.31 -3.15 5.11
N SER A 24 9.88 -3.79 6.19
CA SER A 24 8.57 -4.44 6.26
C SER A 24 7.52 -3.39 6.55
N CYS A 25 6.30 -3.61 6.07
CA CYS A 25 5.18 -2.73 6.42
C CYS A 25 5.04 -2.60 7.93
N SER A 26 4.80 -1.39 8.41
CA SER A 26 4.52 -1.11 9.81
C SER A 26 3.46 -0.03 9.94
N VAL A 27 2.74 -0.05 11.05
CA VAL A 27 1.81 1.02 11.43
C VAL A 27 2.47 1.84 12.53
N GLU A 28 2.90 3.03 12.17
CA GLU A 28 3.52 3.99 13.09
C GLU A 28 2.46 4.98 13.61
N THR A 29 2.65 5.46 14.83
CA THR A 29 1.69 6.33 15.55
C THR A 29 2.35 7.61 16.00
N GLY A 30 1.57 8.66 16.25
CA GLY A 30 2.06 9.89 16.87
C GLY A 30 2.45 10.99 15.89
N TYR A 31 2.04 10.87 14.63
CA TYR A 31 2.29 11.91 13.62
C TYR A 31 1.34 13.09 13.82
N GLU A 32 1.91 14.27 13.98
CA GLU A 32 1.21 15.50 13.64
C GLU A 32 1.01 15.56 12.13
N VAL A 33 -0.21 15.90 11.71
CA VAL A 33 -0.57 16.00 10.30
C VAL A 33 -1.11 17.39 10.06
N THR A 34 -0.43 18.13 9.20
CA THR A 34 -0.88 19.43 8.69
C THR A 34 -1.06 19.34 7.18
N PHE A 35 -1.50 20.46 6.59
CA PHE A 35 -1.77 20.57 5.18
C PHE A 35 -1.21 21.89 4.67
N TYR A 36 -0.65 21.84 3.47
CA TYR A 36 -0.13 22.99 2.76
C TYR A 36 -0.62 23.00 1.32
N GLY A 37 -0.38 24.10 0.63
CA GLY A 37 -0.85 24.30 -0.72
C GLY A 37 -0.07 25.38 -1.44
N TYR A 38 -0.58 25.78 -2.59
CA TYR A 38 0.11 26.75 -3.44
C TYR A 38 0.31 28.09 -2.71
N ALA A 39 -0.64 28.48 -1.86
CA ALA A 39 -0.68 29.81 -1.24
C ALA A 39 0.43 30.04 -0.20
N ASP A 40 0.79 29.00 0.53
CA ASP A 40 1.66 29.01 1.71
C ASP A 40 2.92 28.17 1.54
N ASN A 41 3.05 27.40 0.46
CA ASN A 41 4.35 26.89 0.03
C ASN A 41 5.36 28.04 -0.15
N ASP A 42 6.64 27.82 0.16
CA ASP A 42 7.67 28.88 0.15
C ASP A 42 8.79 28.59 -0.87
N PRO A 43 8.90 29.37 -1.97
CA PRO A 43 8.01 30.46 -2.39
C PRO A 43 6.64 29.94 -2.90
N PRO A 44 5.59 30.79 -2.93
CA PRO A 44 4.25 30.38 -3.36
C PRO A 44 4.24 29.76 -4.75
N GLY A 45 3.81 28.50 -4.82
CA GLY A 45 4.05 27.66 -5.98
C GLY A 45 3.64 26.23 -5.72
N ALA A 46 3.65 25.43 -6.78
CA ALA A 46 3.55 23.97 -6.67
C ALA A 46 4.93 23.32 -6.76
N ASP A 47 6.03 24.06 -6.67
CA ASP A 47 7.38 23.51 -6.74
C ASP A 47 7.69 22.69 -5.48
N ILE A 48 8.48 21.62 -5.62
CA ILE A 48 8.86 20.70 -4.53
C ILE A 48 10.36 20.43 -4.54
N ALA A 49 10.91 19.99 -3.41
CA ALA A 49 12.35 19.75 -3.25
C ALA A 49 12.92 18.62 -4.14
N TYR A 50 12.13 17.58 -4.44
CA TYR A 50 12.62 16.32 -4.99
C TYR A 50 11.85 15.85 -6.23
N ASP A 51 12.59 15.55 -7.31
CA ASP A 51 12.06 14.79 -8.44
C ASP A 51 12.12 13.29 -8.15
N CYS A 52 10.94 12.67 -8.05
CA CYS A 52 10.73 11.25 -7.83
C CYS A 52 10.15 10.54 -9.07
N GLY A 53 10.38 11.11 -10.26
CA GLY A 53 9.96 10.54 -11.55
C GLY A 53 8.79 11.28 -12.21
N ARG A 54 8.27 12.35 -11.59
CA ARG A 54 7.20 13.20 -12.16
C ARG A 54 7.59 14.67 -12.31
N GLY A 55 8.88 15.01 -12.12
CA GLY A 55 9.37 16.38 -12.10
C GLY A 55 9.26 17.03 -10.72
N TYR A 56 9.45 18.35 -10.69
CA TYR A 56 9.51 19.17 -9.47
C TYR A 56 8.19 19.89 -9.22
N THR A 57 7.06 19.19 -9.31
CA THR A 57 5.74 19.79 -9.07
C THR A 57 4.92 18.87 -8.17
N ALA A 58 4.44 19.41 -7.05
CA ALA A 58 3.57 18.74 -6.11
C ALA A 58 2.32 18.22 -6.83
N GLY A 59 1.69 17.18 -6.33
CA GLY A 59 0.44 16.68 -6.88
C GLY A 59 0.20 15.21 -6.58
N GLY A 60 -0.50 14.57 -7.50
CA GLY A 60 -0.90 13.18 -7.36
C GLY A 60 -2.33 13.00 -6.86
N THR A 61 -2.90 11.85 -7.18
CA THR A 61 -4.26 11.47 -6.82
C THR A 61 -4.35 10.77 -5.46
N GLY A 62 -3.23 10.22 -4.97
CA GLY A 62 -3.15 9.44 -3.74
C GLY A 62 -3.25 7.93 -3.97
N THR A 63 -3.13 7.45 -5.21
CA THR A 63 -2.98 6.02 -5.51
C THR A 63 -1.54 5.57 -5.30
N TYR A 64 -1.27 4.26 -5.26
CA TYR A 64 0.11 3.77 -5.10
C TYR A 64 1.01 4.20 -6.27
N ASP A 65 0.49 4.15 -7.50
CA ASP A 65 1.24 4.54 -8.71
C ASP A 65 1.35 6.07 -8.90
N ASP A 66 0.41 6.82 -8.33
CA ASP A 66 0.39 8.28 -8.34
C ASP A 66 0.10 8.84 -6.94
N PRO A 67 1.09 8.69 -6.02
CA PRO A 67 0.94 9.09 -4.63
C PRO A 67 0.85 10.61 -4.51
N LEU A 68 0.13 11.08 -3.50
CA LEU A 68 0.00 12.50 -3.22
C LEU A 68 1.29 13.03 -2.57
N THR A 69 1.75 14.21 -2.98
CA THR A 69 2.94 14.84 -2.37
C THR A 69 2.72 15.09 -0.88
N PHE A 70 3.75 14.83 -0.08
CA PHE A 70 3.87 15.39 1.26
C PHE A 70 5.29 15.92 1.51
N ALA A 71 5.37 16.82 2.48
CA ALA A 71 6.57 17.39 3.03
C ALA A 71 6.81 16.90 4.46
N THR A 72 8.08 16.80 4.86
CA THR A 72 8.49 16.46 6.23
C THR A 72 9.95 16.90 6.46
N ALA A 73 10.53 16.54 7.60
CA ALA A 73 11.95 16.74 7.89
C ALA A 73 12.84 15.78 7.07
N PRO A 74 13.96 16.26 6.49
CA PRO A 74 14.97 15.38 5.92
C PRO A 74 15.52 14.39 6.97
N GLY A 75 15.34 13.09 6.72
CA GLY A 75 15.77 12.02 7.62
C GLY A 75 14.64 11.36 8.41
N GLU A 76 13.47 12.00 8.51
CA GLU A 76 12.27 11.36 9.06
C GLU A 76 11.79 10.21 8.15
N PHE A 77 11.79 10.46 6.83
CA PHE A 77 11.59 9.44 5.79
C PHE A 77 12.72 9.46 4.74
N SER A 78 12.88 8.36 4.02
CA SER A 78 13.79 8.30 2.87
C SER A 78 13.23 9.13 1.72
N LYS A 79 14.08 9.87 1.01
CA LYS A 79 13.68 10.61 -0.19
C LYS A 79 12.89 9.71 -1.16
N CYS A 80 11.75 10.20 -1.64
CA CYS A 80 10.82 9.47 -2.52
C CYS A 80 10.13 8.25 -1.91
N GLU A 81 10.23 8.05 -0.59
CA GLU A 81 9.53 6.98 0.11
C GLU A 81 8.01 7.14 -0.02
N VAL A 82 7.34 6.01 -0.24
CA VAL A 82 5.89 5.93 -0.32
C VAL A 82 5.36 5.41 1.02
N ILE A 83 4.45 6.17 1.61
CA ILE A 83 3.71 5.82 2.82
C ILE A 83 2.22 5.78 2.51
N TYR A 84 1.42 5.23 3.42
CA TYR A 84 -0.02 5.32 3.35
C TYR A 84 -0.57 6.00 4.59
N VAL A 85 -1.48 6.95 4.40
CA VAL A 85 -2.10 7.73 5.47
C VAL A 85 -3.58 7.36 5.53
N PRO A 86 -3.98 6.50 6.49
CA PRO A 86 -5.37 6.07 6.66
C PRO A 86 -6.35 7.20 6.89
N TYR A 87 -5.90 8.32 7.48
CA TYR A 87 -6.74 9.52 7.67
C TYR A 87 -7.28 10.08 6.35
N LEU A 88 -6.60 9.84 5.22
CA LEU A 88 -7.04 10.27 3.90
C LEU A 88 -7.43 9.11 2.98
N GLU A 89 -7.13 7.87 3.38
CA GLU A 89 -7.09 6.71 2.49
C GLU A 89 -6.27 7.01 1.21
N LYS A 90 -5.04 7.52 1.40
CA LYS A 90 -4.15 7.89 0.29
C LYS A 90 -2.74 7.40 0.55
N TYR A 91 -2.08 7.00 -0.54
CA TYR A 91 -0.62 6.89 -0.57
C TYR A 91 -0.02 8.27 -0.75
N LEU A 92 1.02 8.55 0.03
CA LEU A 92 1.79 9.78 -0.06
C LEU A 92 3.24 9.48 -0.45
N ARG A 93 3.93 10.42 -1.10
CA ARG A 93 5.35 10.32 -1.42
C ARG A 93 6.12 11.52 -0.90
N PHE A 94 7.25 11.25 -0.24
CA PHE A 94 8.11 12.28 0.33
C PHE A 94 8.87 12.97 -0.80
N GLU A 95 8.36 14.11 -1.22
CA GLU A 95 8.93 14.85 -2.36
C GLU A 95 9.31 16.29 -2.01
N ASP A 96 8.95 16.76 -0.82
CA ASP A 96 9.15 18.15 -0.44
C ASP A 96 9.61 18.28 1.01
N THR A 97 10.10 19.43 1.43
CA THR A 97 10.60 19.64 2.80
C THR A 97 9.88 20.78 3.49
N CYS A 98 9.69 20.66 4.80
CA CYS A 98 8.97 21.63 5.62
C CYS A 98 9.83 22.11 6.80
N GLU A 99 9.91 23.43 7.00
CA GLU A 99 10.77 24.05 8.03
C GLU A 99 10.28 23.73 9.45
N GLU A 100 8.97 23.85 9.69
CA GLU A 100 8.38 23.54 10.99
C GLU A 100 8.54 22.05 11.31
N CYS A 101 8.28 21.18 10.32
CA CYS A 101 8.49 19.74 10.43
C CYS A 101 9.94 19.40 10.79
N THR A 102 10.91 20.12 10.23
CA THR A 102 12.34 19.94 10.58
C THR A 102 12.63 20.32 12.03
N SER A 103 12.08 21.45 12.49
CA SER A 103 12.24 21.87 13.89
C SER A 103 11.58 20.89 14.86
N ASP A 104 10.38 20.42 14.52
CA ASP A 104 9.65 19.41 15.29
C ASP A 104 10.41 18.08 15.37
N TYR A 105 10.99 17.63 14.25
CA TYR A 105 11.78 16.40 14.21
C TYR A 105 13.06 16.47 15.03
N ASP A 106 13.76 17.62 15.01
CA ASP A 106 14.91 17.88 15.88
C ASP A 106 14.54 17.82 17.37
N ASP A 107 13.29 18.17 17.71
CA ASP A 107 12.70 18.05 19.05
C ASP A 107 12.05 16.67 19.34
N GLY A 108 12.13 15.73 18.39
CA GLY A 108 11.65 14.36 18.52
C GLY A 108 10.14 14.17 18.29
N LYS A 109 9.47 15.13 17.64
CA LYS A 109 8.09 15.01 17.19
C LYS A 109 8.04 14.59 15.72
N LEU A 110 7.07 13.75 15.38
CA LEU A 110 6.83 13.31 14.02
C LEU A 110 5.81 14.24 13.37
N HIS A 111 6.13 14.78 12.19
CA HIS A 111 5.29 15.79 11.53
C HIS A 111 5.36 15.64 10.01
N ILE A 112 4.20 15.38 9.39
CA ILE A 112 4.03 15.43 7.95
C ILE A 112 3.06 16.55 7.55
N ASP A 113 3.35 17.19 6.44
CA ASP A 113 2.56 18.27 5.87
C ASP A 113 2.12 17.89 4.45
N ILE A 114 0.81 17.85 4.19
CA ILE A 114 0.24 17.16 3.02
C ILE A 114 -0.26 18.17 1.99
N TRP A 115 0.12 17.96 0.72
CA TRP A 115 -0.29 18.84 -0.37
C TRP A 115 -1.81 18.77 -0.61
N THR A 116 -2.49 19.91 -0.49
CA THR A 116 -3.95 20.02 -0.61
C THR A 116 -4.41 20.20 -2.06
N GLY A 117 -3.53 20.76 -2.90
CA GLY A 117 -3.81 21.12 -4.29
C GLY A 117 -4.81 22.28 -4.47
N PRO A 118 -5.12 22.65 -5.72
CA PRO A 118 -4.55 22.12 -6.96
C PRO A 118 -3.21 22.77 -7.32
N THR A 119 -2.51 22.20 -8.29
CA THR A 119 -1.15 22.60 -8.73
C THR A 119 -1.12 23.83 -9.63
N THR A 120 -2.27 24.21 -10.20
CA THR A 120 -2.36 25.27 -11.21
C THR A 120 -3.00 26.55 -10.69
N SER A 121 -3.32 26.65 -9.40
CA SER A 121 -3.94 27.85 -8.85
C SER A 121 -3.60 28.07 -7.39
N ASN A 122 -3.38 29.34 -7.02
CA ASN A 122 -3.04 29.72 -5.66
C ASN A 122 -4.12 29.37 -4.61
N GLY A 123 -5.41 29.40 -4.96
CA GLY A 123 -6.51 29.11 -4.03
C GLY A 123 -6.75 30.18 -2.95
N GLY A 124 -5.73 30.96 -2.58
CA GLY A 124 -5.79 32.08 -1.65
C GLY A 124 -6.33 31.67 -0.28
N SER A 125 -7.01 32.59 0.40
CA SER A 125 -7.55 32.35 1.75
C SER A 125 -8.52 31.17 1.85
N LYS A 126 -9.18 30.77 0.75
CA LYS A 126 -10.05 29.60 0.76
C LYS A 126 -9.28 28.29 0.87
N LEU A 127 -8.08 28.26 0.28
CA LEU A 127 -7.18 27.13 0.39
C LEU A 127 -6.60 27.06 1.82
N LEU A 128 -6.13 28.19 2.35
CA LEU A 128 -5.65 28.29 3.74
C LEU A 128 -6.71 27.81 4.75
N SER A 129 -7.96 28.27 4.62
CA SER A 129 -9.05 27.78 5.49
C SER A 129 -9.39 26.31 5.27
N CYS A 130 -9.08 25.75 4.10
CA CYS A 130 -9.27 24.33 3.83
C CYS A 130 -8.21 23.50 4.53
N GLU A 131 -6.95 23.91 4.45
CA GLU A 131 -5.82 23.31 5.16
C GLU A 131 -6.14 23.22 6.66
N ASP A 132 -6.53 24.35 7.28
CA ASP A 132 -6.98 24.40 8.68
C ASP A 132 -8.13 23.41 8.98
N SER A 133 -9.05 23.22 8.04
CA SER A 133 -10.23 22.35 8.22
C SER A 133 -9.92 20.87 8.04
N LEU A 134 -8.83 20.53 7.34
CA LEU A 134 -8.38 19.17 7.10
C LEU A 134 -7.45 18.69 8.21
N THR A 135 -6.67 19.60 8.82
CA THR A 135 -5.77 19.34 9.95
C THR A 135 -6.52 18.74 11.15
N PRO A 136 -6.23 17.49 11.55
CA PRO A 136 -6.84 16.88 12.72
C PRO A 136 -6.22 17.39 14.03
N ASP A 137 -7.05 17.56 15.07
CA ASP A 137 -6.57 17.92 16.42
C ASP A 137 -5.74 16.81 17.10
N ALA A 138 -5.97 15.56 16.71
CA ALA A 138 -5.31 14.39 17.29
C ALA A 138 -4.18 13.91 16.39
N SER A 139 -3.11 13.37 16.98
CA SER A 139 -2.07 12.69 16.21
C SER A 139 -2.64 11.50 15.43
N GLN A 140 -2.11 11.30 14.23
CA GLN A 140 -2.52 10.27 13.30
C GLN A 140 -1.53 9.10 13.26
N ILE A 141 -1.92 8.08 12.49
CA ILE A 141 -1.06 6.97 12.13
C ILE A 141 -0.57 7.11 10.69
N VAL A 142 0.61 6.56 10.44
CA VAL A 142 1.21 6.42 9.11
C VAL A 142 1.58 4.95 8.92
N VAL A 143 1.28 4.40 7.74
CA VAL A 143 1.70 3.05 7.36
C VAL A 143 2.95 3.18 6.50
N THR A 144 4.10 2.73 7.01
CA THR A 144 5.35 2.71 6.25
C THR A 144 5.45 1.41 5.46
N SER A 145 6.20 1.41 4.35
CA SER A 145 6.32 0.28 3.42
C SER A 145 4.99 -0.44 3.11
N PRO A 146 3.90 0.31 2.81
CA PRO A 146 2.58 -0.26 2.65
C PRO A 146 2.49 -1.18 1.42
N PRO A 147 1.59 -2.18 1.41
CA PRO A 147 1.25 -2.88 0.18
C PRO A 147 0.55 -1.90 -0.78
N ASP A 148 0.50 -2.22 -2.07
CA ASP A 148 -0.13 -1.40 -3.12
C ASP A 148 -1.66 -1.61 -3.24
N SER A 149 -2.22 -2.51 -2.44
CA SER A 149 -3.61 -2.97 -2.51
C SER A 149 -4.55 -2.32 -1.48
N LEU A 150 -4.12 -1.29 -0.76
CA LEU A 150 -4.97 -0.63 0.24
C LEU A 150 -6.08 0.18 -0.46
N THR A 151 -7.20 0.36 0.25
CA THR A 151 -8.30 1.20 -0.22
C THR A 151 -7.78 2.61 -0.51
N VAL A 152 -8.20 3.20 -1.63
CA VAL A 152 -7.82 4.56 -2.00
C VAL A 152 -9.04 5.43 -2.19
N ASN A 153 -9.03 6.61 -1.57
CA ASN A 153 -9.89 7.72 -1.92
C ASN A 153 -9.11 8.68 -2.84
N THR A 154 -9.45 8.73 -4.13
CA THR A 154 -8.81 9.66 -5.09
C THR A 154 -9.48 11.04 -5.13
N GLY A 155 -10.43 11.32 -4.26
CA GLY A 155 -11.10 12.61 -4.15
C GLY A 155 -10.10 13.73 -3.87
N ALA A 156 -10.30 14.89 -4.52
CA ALA A 156 -9.50 16.08 -4.26
C ALA A 156 -9.80 16.63 -2.87
N LEU A 157 -8.77 17.13 -2.17
CA LEU A 157 -8.93 17.80 -0.87
C LEU A 157 -9.46 19.23 -1.03
N PHE A 158 -8.98 19.93 -2.06
CA PHE A 158 -9.51 21.23 -2.47
C PHE A 158 -9.69 21.29 -3.99
N SER A 159 -10.86 21.74 -4.44
CA SER A 159 -11.09 21.96 -5.88
C SER A 159 -12.18 23.01 -6.11
N SER A 160 -11.99 23.82 -7.17
CA SER A 160 -12.94 24.88 -7.55
C SER A 160 -13.33 25.81 -6.38
N GLY A 161 -12.38 26.12 -5.49
CA GLY A 161 -12.62 26.98 -4.33
C GLY A 161 -13.44 26.33 -3.22
N THR A 162 -13.60 25.00 -3.25
CA THR A 162 -14.36 24.20 -2.26
C THR A 162 -13.42 23.25 -1.55
N CYS A 163 -13.50 23.25 -0.22
CA CYS A 163 -12.82 22.27 0.63
C CYS A 163 -13.67 21.00 0.78
N HIS A 164 -13.04 19.84 0.63
CA HIS A 164 -13.71 18.54 0.68
C HIS A 164 -13.34 17.76 1.93
N THR A 165 -13.79 18.25 3.09
CA THR A 165 -13.65 17.55 4.39
C THR A 165 -14.46 16.24 4.48
N SER A 166 -15.15 15.84 3.41
CA SER A 166 -15.73 14.50 3.26
C SER A 166 -14.70 13.45 2.81
N ASN A 167 -13.51 13.87 2.37
CA ASN A 167 -12.41 13.00 1.97
C ASN A 167 -11.41 12.75 3.11
N ILE A 168 -11.86 12.81 4.36
CA ILE A 168 -11.08 12.48 5.56
C ILE A 168 -11.77 11.39 6.37
N TYR A 169 -10.99 10.60 7.09
CA TYR A 169 -11.43 9.43 7.85
C TYR A 169 -10.91 9.52 9.28
N LYS A 170 -11.72 10.08 10.17
CA LYS A 170 -11.32 10.46 11.55
C LYS A 170 -11.07 9.29 12.52
N SER A 171 -11.31 8.06 12.11
CA SER A 171 -11.17 6.89 12.99
C SER A 171 -10.64 5.67 12.23
N PRO A 172 -9.43 5.77 11.68
CA PRO A 172 -8.81 4.62 11.03
C PRO A 172 -8.50 3.53 12.07
N SER A 173 -8.51 2.27 11.63
CA SER A 173 -7.95 1.17 12.42
C SER A 173 -6.50 1.49 12.78
N THR A 174 -6.01 1.08 13.95
CA THR A 174 -4.59 1.13 14.30
C THR A 174 -3.92 -0.24 14.20
N SER A 175 -4.65 -1.24 13.72
CA SER A 175 -4.18 -2.62 13.65
C SER A 175 -3.28 -2.82 12.42
N GLU A 176 -2.07 -3.32 12.66
CA GLU A 176 -1.12 -3.68 11.61
C GLU A 176 -1.69 -4.73 10.65
N SER A 177 -2.49 -5.68 11.13
CA SER A 177 -3.17 -6.65 10.26
C SER A 177 -4.29 -6.04 9.43
N THR A 178 -4.62 -4.76 9.56
CA THR A 178 -5.54 -4.05 8.65
C THR A 178 -4.80 -3.54 7.42
N TYR A 179 -3.57 -3.05 7.58
CA TYR A 179 -2.83 -2.39 6.48
C TYR A 179 -1.61 -3.17 5.98
N CYS A 180 -1.07 -4.08 6.78
CA CYS A 180 0.14 -4.84 6.46
C CYS A 180 -0.15 -6.31 6.17
N SER A 181 -1.43 -6.72 6.21
CA SER A 181 -1.89 -8.03 5.73
C SER A 181 -1.77 -8.11 4.20
N GLY A 182 -0.54 -8.33 3.73
CA GLY A 182 -0.16 -8.31 2.31
C GLY A 182 1.33 -8.01 2.12
N SER A 183 1.96 -7.34 3.08
CA SER A 183 3.38 -6.97 3.06
C SER A 183 4.27 -8.08 3.63
N SER A 184 4.27 -9.23 2.96
CA SER A 184 5.28 -10.25 3.19
C SER A 184 6.47 -10.00 2.26
N SER A 185 7.45 -9.23 2.72
CA SER A 185 8.75 -9.07 2.03
C SER A 185 9.43 -10.44 1.94
N GLY A 186 9.63 -10.92 0.72
CA GLY A 186 9.85 -12.33 0.42
C GLY A 186 11.12 -12.99 1.00
N SER A 187 10.96 -14.27 1.34
CA SER A 187 11.93 -15.29 0.95
C SER A 187 11.18 -16.47 0.36
N SER A 188 11.36 -16.64 -0.94
CA SER A 188 11.01 -17.80 -1.77
C SER A 188 9.56 -17.89 -2.28
N GLY A 189 9.34 -17.31 -3.46
CA GLY A 189 8.49 -17.92 -4.50
C GLY A 189 6.98 -17.82 -4.36
N GLY A 190 6.39 -16.95 -5.17
CA GLY A 190 5.05 -17.16 -5.76
C GLY A 190 3.85 -16.87 -4.85
N SER A 191 2.93 -16.08 -5.42
CA SER A 191 1.55 -15.84 -5.00
C SER A 191 0.92 -16.87 -4.08
N SER A 192 0.24 -16.39 -3.04
CA SER A 192 -0.85 -17.14 -2.42
C SER A 192 -2.03 -16.18 -2.19
N THR A 193 -3.30 -16.35 -2.61
CA THR A 193 -4.07 -17.51 -3.09
C THR A 193 -3.44 -18.81 -2.66
N THR A 194 -3.52 -19.13 -1.36
CA THR A 194 -2.92 -20.34 -0.77
C THR A 194 -3.45 -21.56 -1.51
N CYS A 195 -2.69 -21.91 -2.52
CA CYS A 195 -2.75 -23.11 -3.30
C CYS A 195 -1.78 -24.07 -2.62
N ALA A 196 -2.15 -25.35 -2.54
CA ALA A 196 -1.28 -26.38 -2.01
C ALA A 196 0.08 -26.42 -2.73
N TRP A 197 0.14 -25.97 -3.99
CA TRP A 197 1.36 -25.85 -4.79
C TRP A 197 1.37 -24.63 -5.74
N PRO A 198 2.53 -23.95 -5.88
CA PRO A 198 2.64 -22.73 -6.71
C PRO A 198 2.28 -22.96 -8.18
N GLY A 199 1.57 -22.01 -8.78
CA GLY A 199 1.22 -21.99 -10.22
C GLY A 199 -0.11 -22.63 -10.59
N HIS A 200 -0.82 -23.19 -9.62
CA HIS A 200 -2.08 -23.91 -9.81
C HIS A 200 -3.22 -23.28 -8.95
N CYS A 201 -3.17 -21.97 -8.73
CA CYS A 201 -4.13 -21.24 -7.90
C CYS A 201 -5.33 -20.70 -8.71
N GLU A 202 -6.29 -20.06 -8.03
CA GLU A 202 -7.37 -19.32 -8.69
C GLU A 202 -6.80 -18.38 -9.78
N GLY A 203 -7.36 -18.44 -10.97
CA GLY A 203 -6.92 -17.75 -12.18
C GLY A 203 -5.88 -18.49 -13.04
N ALA A 204 -5.30 -19.61 -12.57
CA ALA A 204 -4.32 -20.38 -13.35
C ALA A 204 -4.98 -21.14 -14.51
N THR A 205 -4.26 -21.32 -15.62
CA THR A 205 -4.76 -22.16 -16.73
C THR A 205 -4.72 -23.63 -16.38
N CYS A 206 -5.75 -24.38 -16.76
CA CYS A 206 -5.89 -25.82 -16.47
C CYS A 206 -6.46 -26.57 -17.69
N SER A 207 -6.18 -27.87 -17.78
CA SER A 207 -6.83 -28.79 -18.73
C SER A 207 -7.82 -29.70 -18.03
N ASP A 208 -7.52 -30.07 -16.78
CA ASP A 208 -8.40 -30.83 -15.88
C ASP A 208 -8.24 -30.38 -14.42
N ASP A 209 -9.03 -30.95 -13.51
CA ASP A 209 -9.06 -30.56 -12.10
C ASP A 209 -7.76 -30.84 -11.34
N ASN A 210 -6.92 -31.75 -11.83
CA ASN A 210 -5.63 -32.04 -11.21
C ASN A 210 -4.59 -30.95 -11.49
N ASP A 211 -4.85 -30.09 -12.46
CA ASP A 211 -4.06 -28.89 -12.74
C ASP A 211 -4.40 -27.73 -11.78
N CYS A 212 -5.37 -27.91 -10.88
CA CYS A 212 -5.76 -26.91 -9.89
C CYS A 212 -5.43 -27.38 -8.48
N SER A 213 -4.99 -26.45 -7.65
CA SER A 213 -4.76 -26.70 -6.22
C SER A 213 -6.05 -26.58 -5.47
N ASP A 214 -6.22 -27.45 -4.47
CA ASP A 214 -7.27 -27.30 -3.47
C ASP A 214 -7.25 -25.87 -2.90
N PRO A 215 -8.41 -25.19 -2.81
CA PRO A 215 -9.77 -25.72 -2.99
C PRO A 215 -10.38 -25.52 -4.40
N TRP A 216 -9.57 -25.29 -5.44
CA TRP A 216 -10.03 -24.88 -6.78
C TRP A 216 -10.12 -26.06 -7.77
N ALA A 217 -11.08 -25.98 -8.69
CA ALA A 217 -11.26 -26.93 -9.80
C ALA A 217 -11.16 -26.21 -11.15
N CYS A 218 -11.03 -26.97 -12.24
CA CYS A 218 -10.79 -26.42 -13.57
C CYS A 218 -12.09 -26.03 -14.28
N TYR A 219 -12.31 -24.74 -14.50
CA TYR A 219 -13.49 -24.21 -15.16
C TYR A 219 -13.13 -23.43 -16.41
N ASN A 220 -13.60 -23.88 -17.58
CA ASN A 220 -13.31 -23.24 -18.87
C ASN A 220 -11.81 -22.99 -19.11
N GLY A 221 -10.97 -23.92 -18.65
CA GLY A 221 -9.52 -23.83 -18.77
C GLY A 221 -8.86 -22.87 -17.78
N ILE A 222 -9.57 -22.43 -16.73
CA ILE A 222 -9.07 -21.59 -15.65
C ILE A 222 -9.48 -22.16 -14.29
N CYS A 223 -8.55 -22.27 -13.33
CA CYS A 223 -8.81 -22.68 -11.96
C CYS A 223 -9.62 -21.60 -11.22
N GLY A 224 -10.70 -21.96 -10.52
CA GLY A 224 -11.43 -21.00 -9.70
C GLY A 224 -12.70 -21.56 -9.08
N THR A 225 -13.54 -20.68 -8.54
CA THR A 225 -14.88 -21.04 -8.04
C THR A 225 -15.93 -20.66 -9.07
N GLY A 226 -16.05 -21.47 -10.13
CA GLY A 226 -17.20 -21.34 -11.02
C GLY A 226 -18.48 -21.44 -10.19
N VAL A 227 -19.42 -20.52 -10.38
CA VAL A 227 -20.80 -20.73 -9.93
C VAL A 227 -21.33 -21.89 -10.77
N VAL A 228 -21.15 -23.11 -10.29
CA VAL A 228 -21.60 -24.33 -10.98
C VAL A 228 -22.56 -25.11 -10.11
N THR A 229 -23.79 -25.16 -10.60
CA THR A 229 -24.83 -26.12 -10.25
C THR A 229 -24.56 -27.52 -10.84
N SER A 230 -23.29 -27.91 -11.01
CA SER A 230 -22.91 -29.25 -11.46
C SER A 230 -22.11 -29.96 -10.39
N CYS A 231 -22.74 -30.97 -9.79
CA CYS A 231 -22.15 -31.90 -8.85
C CYS A 231 -21.46 -33.07 -9.57
N ALA A 232 -20.52 -33.76 -8.90
CA ALA A 232 -19.78 -34.91 -9.43
C ALA A 232 -20.68 -36.10 -9.83
N TRP A 233 -21.89 -36.13 -9.27
CA TRP A 233 -22.99 -37.00 -9.71
C TRP A 233 -24.32 -36.23 -9.72
N GLU A 234 -25.19 -36.54 -10.69
CA GLU A 234 -26.44 -35.80 -10.94
C GLU A 234 -27.42 -35.91 -9.74
N GLY A 235 -27.91 -34.77 -9.24
CA GLY A 235 -28.96 -34.71 -8.22
C GLY A 235 -28.52 -34.47 -6.76
N HIS A 236 -27.23 -34.21 -6.51
CA HIS A 236 -26.67 -34.10 -5.16
C HIS A 236 -25.75 -32.86 -4.97
N CYS A 237 -26.14 -31.73 -5.56
CA CYS A 237 -25.36 -30.48 -5.51
C CYS A 237 -25.88 -29.52 -4.44
N ALA A 238 -25.19 -28.37 -4.29
CA ALA A 238 -25.71 -27.24 -3.54
C ALA A 238 -27.22 -27.00 -3.79
N GLY A 239 -28.01 -27.05 -2.72
CA GLY A 239 -29.47 -26.86 -2.75
C GLY A 239 -30.31 -28.13 -2.87
N THR A 240 -29.74 -29.31 -3.08
CA THR A 240 -30.49 -30.58 -3.09
C THR A 240 -30.68 -31.15 -1.69
N SER A 241 -31.78 -31.87 -1.46
CA SER A 241 -32.07 -32.48 -0.15
C SER A 241 -31.10 -33.61 0.18
N CYS A 242 -30.66 -33.68 1.43
CA CYS A 242 -29.75 -34.72 1.93
C CYS A 242 -30.21 -35.23 3.30
N SER A 243 -29.77 -36.44 3.68
CA SER A 243 -29.95 -36.98 5.04
C SER A 243 -28.65 -37.05 5.81
N ASN A 244 -27.52 -37.21 5.12
CA ASN A 244 -26.17 -37.23 5.67
C ASN A 244 -25.14 -36.73 4.63
N ASN A 245 -23.88 -36.57 5.06
CA ASN A 245 -22.83 -35.98 4.21
C ASN A 245 -22.51 -36.80 2.95
N ASN A 246 -22.80 -38.10 2.91
CA ASN A 246 -22.57 -38.91 1.70
C ASN A 246 -23.65 -38.70 0.64
N ASP A 247 -24.74 -38.02 0.97
CA ASP A 247 -25.78 -37.63 0.02
C ASP A 247 -25.42 -36.31 -0.70
N CYS A 248 -24.26 -35.72 -0.40
CA CYS A 248 -23.78 -34.50 -1.03
C CYS A 248 -22.51 -34.82 -1.82
N SER A 249 -22.48 -34.34 -3.06
CA SER A 249 -21.27 -34.37 -3.85
C SER A 249 -20.28 -33.37 -3.28
N ASP A 250 -18.99 -33.73 -3.28
CA ASP A 250 -17.92 -32.79 -3.00
C ASP A 250 -18.07 -31.55 -3.89
N PRO A 251 -17.85 -30.34 -3.34
CA PRO A 251 -17.32 -30.05 -2.00
C PRO A 251 -18.39 -29.93 -0.89
N TRP A 252 -19.65 -30.26 -1.15
CA TRP A 252 -20.77 -29.91 -0.27
C TRP A 252 -20.96 -30.91 0.88
N SER A 253 -21.43 -30.43 2.02
CA SER A 253 -21.81 -31.26 3.17
C SER A 253 -23.30 -31.15 3.47
N CYS A 254 -23.86 -32.13 4.18
CA CYS A 254 -25.29 -32.09 4.49
C CYS A 254 -25.54 -31.20 5.69
N VAL A 255 -26.03 -29.98 5.43
CA VAL A 255 -26.31 -28.98 6.46
C VAL A 255 -27.81 -28.75 6.53
N ASN A 256 -28.42 -29.12 7.66
CA ASN A 256 -29.85 -28.97 7.91
C ASN A 256 -30.75 -29.63 6.83
N GLY A 257 -30.30 -30.77 6.27
CA GLY A 257 -31.05 -31.53 5.28
C GLY A 257 -30.94 -31.00 3.85
N VAL A 258 -30.01 -30.08 3.59
CA VAL A 258 -29.69 -29.56 2.25
C VAL A 258 -28.17 -29.57 2.05
N CYS A 259 -27.70 -29.93 0.86
CA CYS A 259 -26.28 -29.82 0.53
C CYS A 259 -25.88 -28.35 0.41
N ALA A 260 -24.91 -27.92 1.23
CA ALA A 260 -24.44 -26.54 1.32
C ALA A 260 -22.98 -26.49 1.81
#